data_AF-A0AAP4B8T8-F1
#
_entry.id   AF-A0AAP4B8T8-F1
#
_cell.length_a   1.000
_cell.length_b   1.000
_cell.length_c   1.000
_cell.angle_alpha   90.00
_cell.angle_beta   90.00
_cell.angle_gamma   90.00
#
_symmetry.space_group_name_H-M   'P 1'
#
loop_
_entity.id
_entity.type
_entity.pdbx_description
1 polymer ?
#
loop_
_entity_poly.entity_id
_entity_poly.type
_entity_poly.pdbx_seq_one_letter_code
_entity_poly.pdbx_strand_id
1 'polypeptide(L)'
;MVKEYSKDQNEAYNKKETYTYEEVRAMVESCMEDRARYLAFFYKVMPKELFDLYAKKALYAYGEYKANGLGFGKGHEGDPAGLAQFLVDVNGVANTLAVGNKILEKNEEYTTVRMEGKCALVQGWEKMGLSPEEVGYLCDIASYGDFGHANALGLTGTWLCASAHAGCDYCDFKIEKMKEKMIV
;
A
#
# COMPACT_ATOMS: atom_id res chain seq x y z
N MET A 1 37.33 -28.14 -3.04
CA MET A 1 36.68 -28.80 -1.89
C MET A 1 35.36 -28.09 -1.64
N VAL A 2 34.27 -28.69 -2.10
CA VAL A 2 32.91 -28.24 -1.77
C VAL A 2 32.66 -28.67 -0.33
N LYS A 3 32.37 -27.72 0.57
CA LYS A 3 31.98 -28.08 1.95
C LYS A 3 30.67 -28.86 1.86
N GLU A 4 30.72 -30.16 2.11
CA GLU A 4 29.54 -30.95 2.41
C GLU A 4 28.98 -30.44 3.74
N TYR A 5 27.86 -29.72 3.67
CA TYR A 5 27.11 -29.38 4.85
C TYR A 5 26.42 -30.64 5.36
N SER A 6 26.80 -31.05 6.57
CA SER A 6 26.14 -32.11 7.34
C SER A 6 24.62 -31.87 7.37
N LYS A 7 23.84 -32.91 7.09
CA LYS A 7 22.37 -32.91 7.14
C LYS A 7 21.78 -32.55 8.51
N ASP A 8 22.61 -32.46 9.56
CA ASP A 8 22.18 -32.24 10.96
C ASP A 8 22.40 -30.82 11.49
N GLN A 9 22.68 -29.83 10.63
CA GLN A 9 22.63 -28.41 11.03
C GLN A 9 21.30 -27.74 10.65
N ASN A 10 20.19 -28.43 10.90
CA ASN A 10 18.92 -27.74 11.18
C ASN A 10 19.03 -27.13 12.59
N GLU A 11 19.84 -26.08 12.72
CA GLU A 11 19.53 -25.08 13.76
C GLU A 11 18.11 -24.64 13.45
N ALA A 12 17.19 -25.05 14.33
CA ALA A 12 15.77 -24.81 14.16
C ALA A 12 15.56 -23.32 13.96
N TYR A 13 15.35 -22.90 12.71
CA TYR A 13 14.66 -21.65 12.44
C TYR A 13 13.42 -21.67 13.34
N ASN A 14 13.09 -20.55 13.99
CA ASN A 14 11.87 -20.38 14.81
C ASN A 14 10.60 -20.44 13.91
N LYS A 15 10.52 -21.45 13.06
CA LYS A 15 9.47 -21.72 12.09
C LYS A 15 8.42 -22.57 12.79
N LYS A 16 7.18 -22.10 12.75
CA LYS A 16 5.99 -22.90 13.06
C LYS A 16 5.43 -23.48 11.76
N GLU A 17 4.84 -24.67 11.84
CA GLU A 17 4.09 -25.24 10.71
C GLU A 17 2.79 -24.49 10.45
N THR A 18 2.19 -23.90 11.50
CA THR A 18 1.02 -23.02 11.42
C THR A 18 1.22 -21.79 12.30
N TYR A 19 0.66 -20.66 11.87
CA TYR A 19 0.66 -19.40 12.59
C TYR A 19 -0.77 -18.92 12.78
N THR A 20 -1.06 -18.23 13.89
CA THR A 20 -2.37 -17.59 14.06
C THR A 20 -2.49 -16.34 13.18
N TYR A 21 -3.71 -15.85 13.01
CA TYR A 21 -3.94 -14.59 12.27
C TYR A 21 -3.13 -13.44 12.88
N GLU A 22 -3.12 -13.32 14.21
CA GLU A 22 -2.43 -12.27 14.95
C GLU A 22 -0.92 -12.33 14.72
N GLU A 23 -0.35 -13.54 14.68
CA GLU A 23 1.08 -13.74 14.41
C GLU A 23 1.47 -13.35 12.99
N VAL A 24 0.73 -13.86 11.99
CA VAL A 24 0.99 -13.50 10.58
C VAL A 24 0.77 -12.02 10.38
N ARG A 25 -0.27 -11.46 11.00
CA ARG A 25 -0.58 -10.04 10.91
C ARG A 25 0.60 -9.22 11.37
N ALA A 26 1.10 -9.43 12.60
CA ALA A 26 2.26 -8.71 13.14
C ALA A 26 3.51 -8.83 12.25
N MET A 27 3.76 -10.00 11.67
CA MET A 27 4.87 -10.21 10.74
C MET A 27 4.72 -9.36 9.47
N VAL A 28 3.53 -9.33 8.87
CA VAL A 28 3.26 -8.51 7.68
C VAL A 28 3.33 -7.03 8.00
N GLU A 29 2.84 -6.57 9.16
CA GLU A 29 2.99 -5.15 9.54
C GLU A 29 4.47 -4.75 9.63
N SER A 30 5.30 -5.60 10.24
CA SER A 30 6.75 -5.39 10.33
C SER A 30 7.41 -5.31 8.95
N CYS A 31 7.04 -6.18 8.01
CA CYS A 31 7.52 -6.15 6.62
C CYS A 31 7.11 -4.85 5.90
N MET A 32 5.88 -4.37 6.14
CA MET A 32 5.38 -3.13 5.56
C MET A 32 6.09 -1.91 6.17
N GLU A 33 6.32 -1.88 7.47
CA GLU A 33 7.14 -0.85 8.11
C GLU A 33 8.56 -0.83 7.55
N ASP A 34 9.14 -2.00 7.26
CA ASP A 34 10.47 -2.08 6.65
C ASP A 34 10.48 -1.50 5.22
N ARG A 35 9.44 -1.82 4.43
CA ARG A 35 9.23 -1.18 3.12
C ARG A 35 9.09 0.34 3.24
N ALA A 36 8.41 0.82 4.28
CA ALA A 36 8.28 2.26 4.56
C ALA A 36 9.67 2.89 4.76
N ARG A 37 10.55 2.22 5.53
CA ARG A 37 11.90 2.70 5.82
C ARG A 37 12.72 2.90 4.54
N TYR A 38 12.63 2.00 3.55
CA TYR A 38 13.34 2.20 2.29
C TYR A 38 12.98 3.52 1.62
N LEU A 39 11.68 3.83 1.50
CA LEU A 39 11.23 5.09 0.90
C LEU A 39 11.72 6.31 1.70
N ALA A 40 11.64 6.24 3.03
CA ALA A 40 12.11 7.32 3.91
C ALA A 40 13.64 7.51 3.83
N PHE A 41 14.43 6.45 3.68
CA PHE A 41 15.88 6.59 3.51
C PHE A 41 16.23 7.25 2.18
N PHE A 42 15.55 6.91 1.08
CA PHE A 42 15.74 7.63 -0.19
C PHE A 42 15.38 9.11 -0.05
N TYR A 43 14.26 9.43 0.61
CA TYR A 43 13.85 10.80 0.90
C TYR A 43 14.93 11.59 1.68
N LYS A 44 15.55 10.96 2.69
CA LYS A 44 16.57 11.62 3.52
C LYS A 44 17.87 11.94 2.79
N VAL A 45 18.21 11.23 1.73
CA VAL A 45 19.52 11.36 1.05
C VAL A 45 19.44 12.05 -0.31
N MET A 46 18.28 12.03 -0.96
CA MET A 46 18.09 12.62 -2.27
C MET A 46 17.69 14.10 -2.15
N PRO A 47 18.08 14.97 -3.10
CA PRO A 47 17.46 16.28 -3.26
C PRO A 47 15.94 16.12 -3.42
N LYS A 48 15.17 16.95 -2.70
CA LYS A 48 13.71 16.79 -2.59
C LYS A 48 13.03 16.75 -3.96
N GLU A 49 13.47 17.57 -4.90
CA GLU A 49 12.92 17.67 -6.26
C GLU A 49 13.15 16.39 -7.07
N LEU A 50 14.33 15.78 -6.92
CA LEU A 50 14.65 14.51 -7.57
C LEU A 50 13.91 13.34 -6.91
N PHE A 51 13.82 13.35 -5.58
CA PHE A 51 13.02 12.37 -4.86
C PHE A 51 11.56 12.43 -5.31
N ASP A 52 10.97 13.63 -5.35
CA ASP A 52 9.59 13.85 -5.77
C ASP A 52 9.34 13.28 -7.17
N LEU A 53 10.17 13.65 -8.15
CA LEU A 53 10.04 13.19 -9.53
C LEU A 53 10.16 11.66 -9.66
N TYR A 54 11.22 11.08 -9.10
CA TYR A 54 11.52 9.66 -9.33
C TYR A 54 10.69 8.73 -8.44
N ALA A 55 10.39 9.12 -7.20
CA ALA A 55 9.54 8.31 -6.33
C ALA A 55 8.12 8.22 -6.87
N LYS A 56 7.53 9.35 -7.33
CA LYS A 56 6.20 9.35 -7.96
C LYS A 56 6.16 8.44 -9.19
N LYS A 57 7.14 8.57 -10.09
CA LYS A 57 7.24 7.70 -11.28
C LYS A 57 7.39 6.23 -10.93
N ALA A 58 8.29 5.90 -9.99
CA ALA A 58 8.54 4.52 -9.60
C ALA A 58 7.31 3.88 -8.91
N LEU A 59 6.67 4.60 -8.00
CA LEU A 59 5.49 4.11 -7.28
C LEU A 59 4.29 3.99 -8.21
N TYR A 60 4.08 4.95 -9.12
CA TYR A 60 3.05 4.85 -10.16
C TYR A 60 3.25 3.62 -11.04
N ALA A 61 4.46 3.39 -11.55
CA ALA A 61 4.79 2.19 -12.32
C ALA A 61 4.61 0.89 -11.52
N TYR A 62 4.90 0.90 -10.21
CA TYR A 62 4.59 -0.22 -9.34
C TYR A 62 3.07 -0.47 -9.22
N GLY A 63 2.27 0.60 -9.16
CA GLY A 63 0.81 0.53 -9.25
C GLY A 63 0.32 -0.13 -10.54
N GLU A 64 0.87 0.29 -11.68
CA GLU A 64 0.56 -0.31 -12.98
C GLU A 64 0.99 -1.79 -13.04
N TYR A 65 2.13 -2.13 -12.45
CA TYR A 65 2.60 -3.51 -12.36
C TYR A 65 1.67 -4.40 -11.52
N LYS A 66 1.10 -3.90 -10.41
CA LYS A 66 0.08 -4.64 -9.64
C LYS A 66 -1.12 -5.02 -10.53
N ALA A 67 -1.66 -4.05 -11.28
CA ALA A 67 -2.80 -4.27 -12.14
C ALA A 67 -2.47 -5.20 -13.32
N ASN A 68 -1.47 -4.82 -14.12
CA ASN A 68 -1.19 -5.43 -15.42
C ASN A 68 -0.29 -6.67 -15.31
N GLY A 69 0.64 -6.66 -14.36
CA GLY A 69 1.63 -7.73 -14.17
C GLY A 69 1.16 -8.83 -13.22
N LEU A 70 0.54 -8.46 -12.09
CA LEU A 70 0.05 -9.40 -11.08
C LEU A 70 -1.44 -9.71 -11.19
N GLY A 71 -2.18 -8.98 -12.04
CA GLY A 71 -3.62 -9.20 -12.27
C GLY A 71 -4.50 -8.71 -11.11
N PHE A 72 -4.01 -7.80 -10.26
CA PHE A 72 -4.79 -7.30 -9.13
C PHE A 72 -5.92 -6.40 -9.62
N GLY A 73 -7.17 -6.83 -9.37
CA GLY A 73 -8.36 -6.16 -9.89
C GLY A 73 -8.71 -6.50 -11.35
N LYS A 74 -8.08 -7.53 -11.94
CA LYS A 74 -8.39 -7.99 -13.30
C LYS A 74 -9.87 -8.37 -13.43
N GLY A 75 -10.52 -7.89 -14.49
CA GLY A 75 -11.96 -8.08 -14.73
C GLY A 75 -12.84 -6.96 -14.17
N HIS A 76 -12.24 -5.94 -13.56
CA HIS A 76 -12.91 -4.74 -13.05
C HIS A 76 -12.48 -3.46 -13.79
N GLU A 77 -12.02 -3.60 -15.03
CA GLU A 77 -11.59 -2.46 -15.85
C GLU A 77 -12.77 -1.49 -16.07
N GLY A 78 -12.58 -0.23 -15.71
CA GLY A 78 -13.61 0.82 -15.80
C GLY A 78 -14.77 0.66 -14.80
N ASP A 79 -14.68 -0.27 -13.85
CA ASP A 79 -15.70 -0.52 -12.83
C ASP A 79 -15.22 -0.06 -11.42
N PRO A 80 -15.67 1.12 -10.95
CA PRO A 80 -15.31 1.60 -9.61
C PRO A 80 -15.72 0.65 -8.49
N ALA A 81 -16.88 0.00 -8.62
CA ALA A 81 -17.38 -0.92 -7.60
C ALA A 81 -16.57 -2.22 -7.59
N GLY A 82 -16.12 -2.66 -8.75
CA GLY A 82 -15.26 -3.83 -8.89
C GLY A 82 -13.90 -3.66 -8.22
N LEU A 83 -13.18 -2.54 -8.46
CA LEU A 83 -11.93 -2.26 -7.75
C LEU A 83 -12.17 -2.09 -6.23
N ALA A 84 -13.25 -1.41 -5.85
CA ALA A 84 -13.61 -1.28 -4.44
C ALA A 84 -13.84 -2.63 -3.77
N GLN A 85 -14.55 -3.55 -4.44
CA GLN A 85 -14.79 -4.90 -3.94
C GLN A 85 -13.49 -5.70 -3.84
N PHE A 86 -12.60 -5.62 -4.85
CA PHE A 86 -11.27 -6.22 -4.78
C PHE A 86 -10.50 -5.76 -3.53
N LEU A 87 -10.51 -4.45 -3.22
CA LEU A 87 -9.85 -3.91 -2.02
C LEU A 87 -10.47 -4.43 -0.71
N VAL A 88 -11.78 -4.73 -0.70
CA VAL A 88 -12.43 -5.36 0.45
C VAL A 88 -12.12 -6.86 0.53
N ASP A 89 -12.06 -7.56 -0.61
CA ASP A 89 -11.82 -9.01 -0.68
C ASP A 89 -10.41 -9.39 -0.25
N VAL A 90 -9.44 -8.48 -0.41
CA VAL A 90 -8.08 -8.66 0.12
C VAL A 90 -7.96 -8.36 1.62
N ASN A 91 -9.08 -8.18 2.34
CA ASN A 91 -9.11 -8.15 3.80
C ASN A 91 -8.41 -9.39 4.40
N GLY A 92 -7.81 -9.20 5.57
CA GLY A 92 -7.01 -10.22 6.25
C GLY A 92 -5.53 -9.83 6.31
N VAL A 93 -4.63 -10.79 6.08
CA VAL A 93 -3.18 -10.56 6.19
C VAL A 93 -2.59 -9.85 4.98
N ALA A 94 -3.27 -9.87 3.83
CA ALA A 94 -2.82 -9.21 2.59
C ALA A 94 -3.18 -7.71 2.53
N ASN A 95 -4.01 -7.22 3.45
CA ASN A 95 -4.42 -5.83 3.51
C ASN A 95 -3.31 -4.98 4.16
N THR A 96 -2.97 -3.84 3.55
CA THR A 96 -1.91 -2.88 3.92
C THR A 96 -2.21 -2.04 5.17
N LEU A 97 -2.93 -2.67 6.10
CA LEU A 97 -3.01 -2.34 7.51
C LEU A 97 -4.20 -1.51 7.94
N ALA A 98 -5.33 -1.73 7.27
CA ALA A 98 -6.59 -1.54 7.97
C ALA A 98 -6.86 -2.69 8.95
N VAL A 99 -7.53 -2.40 10.07
CA VAL A 99 -8.31 -3.38 10.86
C VAL A 99 -9.29 -4.10 9.93
N GLY A 100 -9.81 -3.39 8.94
CA GLY A 100 -10.55 -3.93 7.82
C GLY A 100 -10.93 -2.86 6.81
N ASN A 101 -11.19 -3.28 5.58
CA ASN A 101 -11.70 -2.44 4.52
C ASN A 101 -13.22 -2.61 4.41
N LYS A 102 -13.95 -1.52 4.17
CA LYS A 102 -15.39 -1.55 3.90
C LYS A 102 -15.78 -0.51 2.86
N ILE A 103 -16.80 -0.81 2.07
CA ILE A 103 -17.44 0.17 1.20
C ILE A 103 -18.29 1.11 2.06
N LEU A 104 -18.09 2.42 1.93
CA LEU A 104 -18.89 3.44 2.60
C LEU A 104 -20.05 3.91 1.74
N GLU A 105 -19.76 4.20 0.48
CA GLU A 105 -20.72 4.75 -0.47
C GLU A 105 -20.50 4.10 -1.82
N LYS A 106 -21.60 3.84 -2.53
CA LYS A 106 -21.60 3.26 -3.88
C LYS A 106 -22.73 3.87 -4.69
N ASN A 107 -22.41 4.38 -5.87
CA ASN A 107 -23.37 4.76 -6.90
C ASN A 107 -22.80 4.44 -8.29
N GLU A 108 -23.47 4.90 -9.35
CA GLU A 108 -23.09 4.60 -10.74
C GLU A 108 -21.77 5.25 -11.18
N GLU A 109 -21.34 6.32 -10.49
CA GLU A 109 -20.19 7.14 -10.88
C GLU A 109 -18.96 6.87 -10.03
N TYR A 110 -19.14 6.53 -8.76
CA TYR A 110 -18.04 6.25 -7.85
C TYR A 110 -18.39 5.23 -6.75
N THR A 111 -17.34 4.69 -6.15
CA THR A 111 -17.41 3.91 -4.91
C THR A 111 -16.31 4.37 -3.96
N THR A 112 -16.64 4.56 -2.69
CA THR A 112 -15.68 4.96 -1.66
C THR A 112 -15.39 3.78 -0.74
N VAL A 113 -14.12 3.46 -0.54
CA VAL A 113 -13.64 2.43 0.40
C VAL A 113 -12.98 3.09 1.58
N ARG A 114 -13.37 2.69 2.80
CA ARG A 114 -12.63 2.99 4.02
C ARG A 114 -11.70 1.86 4.37
N MET A 115 -10.45 2.21 4.65
CA MET A 115 -9.42 1.38 5.25
C MET A 115 -9.29 1.81 6.72
N GLU A 116 -9.93 1.09 7.63
CA GLU A 116 -10.02 1.45 9.05
C GLU A 116 -8.68 1.31 9.77
N GLY A 117 -8.24 2.33 10.51
CA GLY A 117 -7.02 2.26 11.29
C GLY A 117 -5.78 2.80 10.56
N LYS A 118 -4.70 2.91 11.33
CA LYS A 118 -3.48 3.57 10.87
C LYS A 118 -2.63 2.66 10.01
N CYS A 119 -2.33 3.08 8.78
CA CYS A 119 -1.47 2.33 7.87
C CYS A 119 -0.06 2.16 8.46
N ALA A 120 0.54 0.97 8.47
CA ALA A 120 1.93 0.86 8.99
C ALA A 120 3.03 1.33 8.05
N LEU A 121 2.73 1.81 6.83
CA LEU A 121 3.70 2.71 6.20
C LEU A 121 3.89 3.97 7.07
N VAL A 122 2.76 4.57 7.50
CA VAL A 122 2.73 5.72 8.41
C VAL A 122 3.36 5.36 9.75
N GLN A 123 2.96 4.24 10.38
CA GLN A 123 3.55 3.81 11.66
C GLN A 123 5.06 3.56 11.53
N GLY A 124 5.52 3.01 10.41
CA GLY A 124 6.93 2.77 10.14
C GLY A 124 7.74 4.06 10.10
N TRP A 125 7.23 5.10 9.42
CA TRP A 125 7.84 6.43 9.38
C TRP A 125 7.82 7.15 10.73
N GLU A 126 6.73 7.04 11.48
CA GLU A 126 6.64 7.60 12.84
C GLU A 126 7.64 6.95 13.79
N LYS A 127 7.80 5.62 13.72
CA LYS A 127 8.82 4.88 14.49
C LYS A 127 10.25 5.27 14.11
N MET A 128 10.47 5.79 12.90
CA MET A 128 11.76 6.37 12.51
C MET A 128 12.00 7.77 13.12
N GLY A 129 11.02 8.35 13.79
CA GLY A 129 11.09 9.70 14.36
C GLY A 129 10.91 10.82 13.33
N LEU A 130 10.27 10.55 12.19
CA LEU A 130 9.92 11.59 11.22
C LEU A 130 8.82 12.51 11.79
N SER A 131 8.88 13.79 11.40
CA SER A 131 7.85 14.76 11.77
C SER A 131 6.50 14.45 11.10
N PRO A 132 5.36 14.91 11.65
CA PRO A 132 4.05 14.73 11.02
C PRO A 132 3.99 15.25 9.57
N GLU A 133 4.69 16.34 9.27
CA GLU A 133 4.78 16.91 7.91
C GLU A 133 5.51 15.95 6.95
N GLU A 134 6.64 15.38 7.37
CA GLU A 134 7.39 14.41 6.57
C GLU A 134 6.59 13.11 6.36
N VAL A 135 5.89 12.65 7.41
CA VAL A 135 5.03 11.47 7.34
C VAL A 135 3.88 11.68 6.36
N GLY A 136 3.22 12.84 6.42
CA GLY A 136 2.17 13.24 5.47
C GLY A 136 2.71 13.29 4.04
N TYR A 137 3.86 13.93 3.83
CA TYR A 137 4.51 14.02 2.52
C TYR A 137 4.84 12.64 1.94
N LEU A 138 5.44 11.75 2.74
CA LEU A 138 5.75 10.39 2.29
C LEU A 138 4.50 9.56 2.01
N CYS A 139 3.40 9.79 2.75
CA CYS A 139 2.10 9.18 2.47
C CYS A 139 1.60 9.60 1.10
N ASP A 140 1.61 10.91 0.80
CA ASP A 140 1.16 11.44 -0.49
C ASP A 140 2.03 10.91 -1.65
N ILE A 141 3.33 10.73 -1.44
CA ILE A 141 4.23 10.10 -2.41
C ILE A 141 3.87 8.61 -2.58
N ALA A 142 3.71 7.87 -1.49
CA ALA A 142 3.35 6.45 -1.52
C ALA A 142 2.03 6.18 -2.25
N SER A 143 1.06 7.10 -2.14
CA SER A 143 -0.25 7.04 -2.80
C SER A 143 -0.17 6.95 -4.32
N TYR A 144 0.95 7.33 -4.96
CA TYR A 144 1.13 7.14 -6.40
C TYR A 144 1.05 5.66 -6.82
N GLY A 145 1.36 4.73 -5.91
CA GLY A 145 1.15 3.30 -6.16
C GLY A 145 -0.32 2.87 -6.20
N ASP A 146 -1.20 3.63 -5.57
CA ASP A 146 -2.66 3.39 -5.62
C ASP A 146 -3.26 4.12 -6.82
N PHE A 147 -2.77 5.32 -7.15
CA PHE A 147 -3.15 6.04 -8.36
C PHE A 147 -2.78 5.28 -9.62
N GLY A 148 -1.55 4.76 -9.71
CA GLY A 148 -1.11 3.94 -10.84
C GLY A 148 -1.93 2.64 -10.99
N HIS A 149 -2.33 2.02 -9.87
CA HIS A 149 -3.19 0.84 -9.89
C HIS A 149 -4.58 1.19 -10.44
N ALA A 150 -5.23 2.23 -9.89
CA ALA A 150 -6.53 2.67 -10.37
C ALA A 150 -6.49 3.06 -11.87
N ASN A 151 -5.51 3.86 -12.28
CA ASN A 151 -5.39 4.31 -13.68
C ASN A 151 -5.11 3.16 -14.65
N ALA A 152 -4.33 2.15 -14.25
CA ALA A 152 -4.12 0.96 -15.08
C ALA A 152 -5.42 0.19 -15.33
N LEU A 153 -6.39 0.27 -14.41
CA LEU A 153 -7.72 -0.31 -14.56
C LEU A 153 -8.72 0.67 -15.22
N GLY A 154 -8.27 1.80 -15.76
CA GLY A 154 -9.17 2.80 -16.37
C GLY A 154 -10.05 3.53 -15.35
N LEU A 155 -9.55 3.72 -14.13
CA LEU A 155 -10.23 4.38 -13.01
C LEU A 155 -9.40 5.56 -12.47
N THR A 156 -10.07 6.51 -11.83
CA THR A 156 -9.42 7.57 -11.04
C THR A 156 -9.57 7.24 -9.56
N GLY A 157 -8.45 7.28 -8.83
CA GLY A 157 -8.43 7.15 -7.38
C GLY A 157 -8.15 8.49 -6.71
N THR A 158 -8.81 8.80 -5.61
CA THR A 158 -8.57 10.03 -4.82
C THR A 158 -8.68 9.72 -3.33
N TRP A 159 -7.70 10.13 -2.55
CA TRP A 159 -7.78 10.07 -1.09
C TRP A 159 -8.63 11.24 -0.59
N LEU A 160 -9.74 10.93 0.07
CA LEU A 160 -10.56 11.91 0.79
C LEU A 160 -10.00 12.19 2.19
N CYS A 161 -9.32 11.19 2.75
CA CYS A 161 -8.66 11.20 4.04
C CYS A 161 -7.59 10.10 4.01
N ALA A 162 -6.44 10.34 4.62
CA ALA A 162 -5.39 9.33 4.75
C ALA A 162 -4.83 9.38 6.16
N SER A 163 -4.53 8.21 6.74
CA SER A 163 -4.16 8.06 8.16
C SER A 163 -2.84 8.74 8.58
N ALA A 164 -2.13 9.36 7.64
CA ALA A 164 -0.98 10.22 7.89
C ALA A 164 -1.37 11.68 8.20
N HIS A 165 -2.56 12.10 7.78
CA HIS A 165 -3.02 13.49 7.84
C HIS A 165 -3.77 13.79 9.13
N ALA A 166 -3.70 15.04 9.59
CA ALA A 166 -4.33 15.46 10.84
C ALA A 166 -5.84 15.21 10.85
N GLY A 167 -6.34 14.58 11.91
CA GLY A 167 -7.77 14.24 12.06
C GLY A 167 -8.21 12.98 11.30
N CYS A 168 -7.28 12.27 10.66
CA CYS A 168 -7.53 11.00 9.97
C CYS A 168 -6.85 9.85 10.73
N ASP A 169 -7.62 8.96 11.34
CA ASP A 169 -7.15 7.68 11.91
C ASP A 169 -7.49 6.47 11.01
N TYR A 170 -7.93 6.74 9.79
CA TYR A 170 -8.26 5.80 8.71
C TYR A 170 -7.87 6.40 7.36
N CYS A 171 -8.01 5.63 6.28
CA CYS A 171 -7.93 6.15 4.91
C CYS A 171 -9.27 5.95 4.18
N ASP A 172 -9.78 7.00 3.52
CA ASP A 172 -10.95 6.92 2.65
C ASP A 172 -10.50 7.14 1.20
N PHE A 173 -10.65 6.11 0.37
CA PHE A 173 -10.28 6.12 -1.03
C PHE A 173 -11.54 6.15 -1.89
N LYS A 174 -11.73 7.24 -2.62
CA LYS A 174 -12.76 7.35 -3.64
C LYS A 174 -12.23 6.82 -4.97
N ILE A 175 -12.96 5.90 -5.56
CA ILE A 175 -12.69 5.34 -6.89
C ILE A 175 -13.81 5.81 -7.80
N GLU A 176 -13.47 6.40 -8.94
CA GLU A 176 -14.42 6.88 -9.94
C GLU A 176 -13.99 6.51 -11.35
N LYS A 177 -14.92 6.58 -12.31
CA LYS A 177 -14.60 6.37 -13.72
C LYS A 177 -13.51 7.34 -14.17
N MET A 178 -12.58 6.87 -15.01
CA MET A 178 -11.50 7.72 -15.50
C MET A 178 -12.04 8.79 -16.45
N LYS A 179 -11.87 10.06 -16.06
CA LYS A 179 -12.18 11.22 -16.91
C LYS A 179 -10.99 11.56 -17.81
N GLU A 180 -9.80 11.54 -17.23
CA GLU A 180 -8.53 11.79 -17.89
C GLU A 180 -7.46 10.88 -17.28
N LYS A 181 -6.50 10.42 -18.10
CA LYS A 181 -5.40 9.61 -17.62
C LYS A 181 -4.34 10.50 -16.95
N MET A 182 -3.92 10.15 -15.74
CA MET A 182 -2.84 10.82 -15.04
C MET A 182 -1.51 10.59 -15.78
N ILE A 183 -0.76 11.66 -16.00
CA ILE A 183 0.59 11.63 -16.55
C ILE A 183 1.55 11.98 -15.40
N VAL A 184 2.48 11.08 -15.11
CA VAL A 184 3.45 11.18 -14.00
C VAL A 184 4.88 11.29 -14.52
#